data_AF-K6DYJ0-F1
#
_entry.id   AF-K6DYJ0-F1
#
_cell.length_a   1.000
_cell.length_b   1.000
_cell.length_c   1.000
_cell.angle_alpha   90.00
_cell.angle_beta   90.00
_cell.angle_gamma   90.00
#
_symmetry.space_group_name_H-M   'P 1'
#
loop_
_entity.id
_entity.type
_entity.pdbx_description
1 polymer ?
#
loop_
_entity_poly.entity_id
_entity_poly.type
_entity_poly.pdbx_seq_one_letter_code
_entity_poly.pdbx_strand_id
1 'polypeptide(L)'
;MREALHVIDNEMTSLPDSATREEVDNLKKLAEKGLFQCPYCKAKLIVKFGEERGQYFSHQHSEACEISKKIDQAEKRYRKQLARETTNHHAMLAILHNELANQAKMNSMIQLDYGYKAKPELKEYPDIWMKIGEKEYGLSIVTSVTSSMDSKLANQITKRQQYFLEHGMEPIWFIEKEEQSIETSKNALVLWDAELSISSKTVEDNRWDAMLTELVKDRYFFSYYNYPVSMNPPTVDVRSLYYIYSNEDRTVVKVMRFLKERVVKPYRAFLLNEGYEIPFADALVVKKEILLSQPKVEEENRKEFIKKFQLLQIQFQEQQRVLDEQRKFEERQREKLRQEMIEQEQEREKQLLQQMLEQKQQTRNQTAINLSYGELKTLLRERIHLTQKEQMELWTRFMPQLGFGNSSRVWELVVENNCQSFNDLRIILLAN
;
A
#
# COMPACT_ATOMS: atom_id res chain seq x y z
N MET A 1 4.23 -47.56 -22.22
CA MET A 1 3.17 -46.65 -22.67
C MET A 1 1.83 -47.01 -22.04
N ARG A 2 1.05 -46.00 -21.67
CA ARG A 2 -0.30 -46.15 -21.10
C ARG A 2 -1.43 -45.98 -22.12
N GLU A 3 -1.11 -45.42 -23.28
CA GLU A 3 -2.05 -45.17 -24.37
C GLU A 3 -1.70 -46.02 -25.59
N ALA A 4 -2.71 -46.41 -26.35
CA ALA A 4 -2.62 -47.08 -27.64
C ALA A 4 -3.65 -46.50 -28.61
N LEU A 5 -3.42 -46.67 -29.91
CA LEU A 5 -4.44 -46.39 -30.93
C LEU A 5 -5.36 -47.60 -31.04
N HIS A 6 -6.66 -47.39 -30.83
CA HIS A 6 -7.70 -48.38 -31.08
C HIS A 6 -7.94 -48.48 -32.59
N VAL A 7 -7.72 -49.65 -33.18
CA VAL A 7 -7.66 -49.80 -34.65
C VAL A 7 -9.01 -49.60 -35.31
N ILE A 8 -10.10 -50.01 -34.66
CA ILE A 8 -11.46 -49.93 -35.22
C ILE A 8 -11.99 -48.50 -35.12
N ASP A 9 -11.94 -47.93 -33.92
CA ASP A 9 -12.51 -46.60 -33.65
C ASP A 9 -11.57 -45.48 -34.08
N ASN A 10 -10.30 -45.79 -34.35
CA ASN A 10 -9.24 -44.86 -34.70
C ASN A 10 -9.04 -43.74 -33.64
N GLU A 11 -9.26 -44.09 -32.37
CA GLU A 11 -9.14 -43.19 -31.23
C GLU A 11 -8.03 -43.63 -30.28
N MET A 12 -7.48 -42.67 -29.53
CA MET A 12 -6.50 -42.95 -28.48
C MET A 12 -7.21 -43.54 -27.26
N THR A 13 -6.80 -44.73 -26.83
CA THR A 13 -7.34 -45.42 -25.66
C THR A 13 -6.27 -45.55 -24.58
N SER A 14 -6.58 -45.10 -23.37
CA SER A 14 -5.79 -45.35 -22.17
C SER A 14 -6.31 -46.54 -21.38
N LEU A 15 -5.41 -47.33 -20.79
CA LEU A 15 -5.80 -48.38 -19.86
C LEU A 15 -6.32 -47.76 -18.54
N PRO A 16 -7.38 -48.33 -17.92
CA PRO A 16 -7.88 -47.87 -16.64
C PRO A 16 -6.82 -48.03 -15.53
N ASP A 17 -6.77 -47.07 -14.59
CA ASP A 17 -5.82 -47.08 -13.47
C ASP A 17 -6.09 -48.22 -12.47
N SER A 18 -7.36 -48.61 -12.34
CA SER A 18 -7.81 -49.74 -11.55
C SER A 18 -8.69 -50.63 -12.42
N ALA A 19 -8.22 -51.84 -12.72
CA ALA A 19 -9.04 -52.86 -13.36
C ALA A 19 -8.87 -54.20 -12.63
N THR A 20 -9.96 -54.94 -12.56
CA THR A 20 -10.02 -56.30 -12.06
C THR A 20 -9.19 -57.25 -12.94
N ARG A 21 -8.82 -58.40 -12.40
CA ARG A 21 -8.04 -59.41 -13.14
C ARG A 21 -8.76 -59.88 -14.41
N GLU A 22 -10.09 -59.99 -14.36
CA GLU A 22 -10.92 -60.37 -15.51
C GLU A 22 -10.90 -59.31 -16.61
N GLU A 23 -10.97 -58.01 -16.24
CA GLU A 23 -10.86 -56.91 -17.20
C GLU A 23 -9.49 -56.88 -17.87
N VAL A 24 -8.42 -57.13 -17.11
CA VAL A 24 -7.06 -57.26 -17.65
C VAL A 24 -6.95 -58.38 -18.66
N ASP A 25 -7.49 -59.55 -18.34
CA ASP A 25 -7.42 -60.71 -19.24
C ASP A 25 -8.31 -60.52 -20.48
N ASN A 26 -9.43 -59.79 -20.36
CA ASN A 26 -10.20 -59.34 -21.52
C ASN A 26 -9.39 -58.38 -22.40
N LEU A 27 -8.74 -57.36 -21.80
CA LEU A 27 -7.89 -56.40 -22.52
C LEU A 27 -6.71 -57.09 -23.22
N LYS A 28 -6.11 -58.11 -22.62
CA LYS A 28 -5.08 -58.95 -23.26
C LYS A 28 -5.64 -59.67 -24.50
N LYS A 29 -6.80 -60.30 -24.40
CA LYS A 29 -7.45 -60.98 -25.54
C LYS A 29 -7.77 -60.00 -26.68
N LEU A 30 -8.24 -58.79 -26.35
CA LEU A 30 -8.48 -57.73 -27.33
C LEU A 30 -7.17 -57.30 -28.02
N ALA A 31 -6.08 -57.13 -27.26
CA ALA A 31 -4.75 -56.84 -27.81
C ALA A 31 -4.21 -57.97 -28.69
N GLU A 32 -4.39 -59.23 -28.30
CA GLU A 32 -4.02 -60.41 -29.09
C GLU A 32 -4.79 -60.47 -30.42
N LYS A 33 -6.03 -59.98 -30.47
CA LYS A 33 -6.80 -59.82 -31.71
C LYS A 33 -6.33 -58.66 -32.58
N GLY A 34 -5.33 -57.89 -32.14
CA GLY A 34 -4.77 -56.77 -32.91
C GLY A 34 -5.54 -55.46 -32.77
N LEU A 35 -6.40 -55.34 -31.75
CA LEU A 35 -7.23 -54.16 -31.54
C LEU A 35 -6.43 -52.90 -31.18
N PHE A 36 -5.24 -53.07 -30.63
CA PHE A 36 -4.39 -51.98 -30.16
C PHE A 36 -3.08 -51.90 -30.93
N GLN A 37 -2.76 -50.71 -31.42
CA GLN A 37 -1.52 -50.41 -32.11
C GLN A 37 -0.76 -49.27 -31.45
N CYS A 38 0.56 -49.26 -31.62
CA CYS A 38 1.40 -48.13 -31.25
C CYS A 38 0.99 -46.92 -32.07
N PRO A 39 0.60 -45.79 -31.46
CA PRO A 39 0.17 -44.62 -32.22
C PRO A 39 1.30 -44.07 -33.10
N TYR A 40 2.56 -44.34 -32.73
CA TYR A 40 3.76 -43.84 -33.40
C TYR A 40 4.27 -44.76 -34.52
N CYS A 41 4.53 -46.04 -34.25
CA CYS A 41 5.09 -46.97 -35.25
C CYS A 41 4.05 -47.93 -35.86
N LYS A 42 2.79 -47.84 -35.44
CA LYS A 42 1.67 -48.71 -35.86
C LYS A 42 1.85 -50.21 -35.59
N ALA A 43 2.94 -50.60 -34.90
CA ALA A 43 3.15 -51.99 -34.48
C ALA A 43 2.06 -52.44 -33.51
N LYS A 44 1.70 -53.73 -33.57
CA LYS A 44 0.71 -54.35 -32.69
C LYS A 44 1.21 -54.31 -31.24
N LEU A 45 0.34 -53.88 -30.33
CA LEU A 45 0.65 -53.85 -28.90
C LEU A 45 0.06 -55.06 -28.18
N ILE A 46 0.71 -55.43 -27.08
CA ILE A 46 0.23 -56.40 -26.10
C ILE A 46 -0.02 -55.69 -24.76
N VAL A 47 -0.98 -56.17 -23.98
CA VAL A 47 -1.25 -55.66 -22.64
C VAL A 47 -0.46 -56.50 -21.63
N LYS A 48 0.34 -55.84 -20.78
CA LYS A 48 1.05 -56.47 -19.68
C LYS A 48 0.50 -55.98 -18.35
N PHE A 49 0.60 -56.84 -17.35
CA PHE A 49 0.25 -56.54 -15.97
C PHE A 49 1.40 -56.98 -15.07
N GLY A 50 1.84 -56.10 -14.17
CA GLY A 50 2.83 -56.42 -13.16
C GLY A 50 2.55 -55.69 -11.87
N GLU A 51 2.98 -56.26 -10.75
CA GLU A 51 2.72 -55.74 -9.40
C GLU A 51 3.27 -54.31 -9.19
N GLU A 52 4.44 -54.00 -9.76
CA GLU A 52 5.08 -52.68 -9.59
C GLU A 52 4.62 -51.62 -10.60
N ARG A 53 4.32 -52.01 -11.84
CA ARG A 53 4.03 -51.08 -12.96
C ARG A 53 2.56 -51.00 -13.31
N GLY A 54 1.71 -51.80 -12.68
CA GLY A 54 0.31 -51.93 -13.02
C GLY A 54 0.11 -52.45 -14.45
N GLN A 55 -0.99 -52.02 -15.07
CA GLN A 55 -1.37 -52.37 -16.45
C GLN A 55 -0.72 -51.40 -17.44
N TYR A 56 -0.12 -51.92 -18.52
CA TYR A 56 0.49 -51.10 -19.55
C TYR A 56 0.50 -51.79 -20.91
N PHE A 57 0.50 -51.00 -21.98
CA PHE A 57 0.77 -51.50 -23.32
C PHE A 57 2.28 -51.68 -23.54
N SER A 58 2.65 -52.76 -24.20
CA SER A 58 4.01 -53.12 -24.56
C SER A 58 4.05 -53.53 -26.02
N HIS A 59 5.17 -53.25 -26.69
CA HIS A 59 5.49 -53.89 -27.97
C HIS A 59 5.75 -55.39 -27.74
N GLN A 60 5.72 -56.19 -28.80
CA GLN A 60 6.08 -57.61 -28.70
C GLN A 60 7.55 -57.79 -28.31
N HIS A 61 7.91 -59.00 -27.85
CA HIS A 61 9.28 -59.30 -27.48
C HIS A 61 10.20 -59.06 -28.69
N SER A 62 11.27 -58.27 -28.49
CA SER A 62 12.22 -57.80 -29.53
C SER A 62 11.76 -56.64 -30.40
N GLU A 63 10.53 -56.15 -30.25
CA GLU A 63 10.09 -54.90 -30.89
C GLU A 63 10.24 -53.74 -29.92
N ALA A 64 10.82 -52.64 -30.40
CA ALA A 64 10.95 -51.41 -29.61
C ALA A 64 10.67 -50.20 -30.49
N CYS A 65 9.69 -49.39 -30.07
CA CYS A 65 9.48 -48.08 -30.66
C CYS A 65 10.34 -47.05 -29.93
N GLU A 66 11.35 -46.50 -30.61
CA GLU A 66 12.20 -45.45 -30.05
C GLU A 66 11.41 -44.19 -29.71
N ILE A 67 10.45 -43.81 -30.55
CA ILE A 67 9.58 -42.64 -30.34
C ILE A 67 8.76 -42.83 -29.05
N SER A 68 8.15 -43.99 -28.86
CA SER A 68 7.41 -44.32 -27.63
C SER A 68 8.31 -44.28 -26.40
N LYS A 69 9.55 -44.80 -26.48
CA LYS A 69 10.51 -44.72 -25.36
C LYS A 69 10.86 -43.27 -25.01
N LYS A 70 11.06 -42.42 -26.02
CA LYS A 70 11.36 -40.99 -25.82
C LYS A 70 10.20 -40.26 -25.13
N ILE A 71 8.96 -40.51 -25.57
CA ILE A 71 7.78 -39.90 -24.98
C ILE A 71 7.53 -40.42 -23.55
N ASP A 72 7.65 -41.73 -23.31
CA ASP A 72 7.53 -42.31 -21.96
C ASP A 72 8.59 -41.70 -21.00
N GLN A 73 9.80 -41.39 -21.48
CA GLN A 73 10.83 -40.72 -20.69
C GLN A 73 10.54 -39.22 -20.49
N ALA A 74 9.98 -38.54 -21.48
CA ALA A 74 9.55 -37.15 -21.39
C ALA A 74 8.41 -37.00 -20.38
N GLU A 75 7.40 -37.87 -20.43
CA GLU A 75 6.29 -37.89 -19.48
C GLU A 75 6.79 -38.09 -18.04
N LYS A 76 7.74 -39.01 -17.81
CA LYS A 76 8.33 -39.21 -16.48
C LYS A 76 9.06 -37.97 -15.97
N ARG A 77 9.72 -37.22 -16.84
CA ARG A 77 10.39 -35.95 -16.48
C ARG A 77 9.36 -34.88 -16.16
N TYR A 78 8.31 -34.76 -16.98
CA TYR A 78 7.19 -33.86 -16.74
C TYR A 78 6.47 -34.15 -15.42
N ARG A 79 6.18 -35.41 -15.09
CA ARG A 79 5.56 -35.78 -13.79
C ARG A 79 6.44 -35.38 -12.59
N LYS A 80 7.77 -35.47 -12.72
CA LYS A 80 8.69 -34.98 -11.69
C LYS A 80 8.67 -33.45 -11.56
N GLN A 81 8.52 -32.75 -12.68
CA GLN A 81 8.36 -31.30 -12.72
C GLN A 81 7.10 -30.86 -11.97
N LEU A 82 6.01 -31.62 -12.10
CA LEU A 82 4.72 -31.36 -11.44
C LEU A 82 4.61 -31.86 -10.00
N ALA A 83 5.63 -32.52 -9.43
CA ALA A 83 5.52 -33.18 -8.12
C ALA A 83 5.14 -32.24 -6.96
N ARG A 84 5.28 -30.92 -7.15
CA ARG A 84 4.91 -29.87 -6.19
C ARG A 84 3.47 -29.39 -6.34
N GLU A 85 2.91 -29.51 -7.53
CA GLU A 85 1.61 -28.92 -7.86
C GLU A 85 0.47 -29.68 -7.16
N THR A 86 -0.64 -28.99 -6.88
CA THR A 86 -1.78 -29.56 -6.16
C THR A 86 -2.57 -30.53 -7.03
N THR A 87 -3.52 -31.25 -6.44
CA THR A 87 -4.50 -32.04 -7.20
C THR A 87 -5.34 -31.15 -8.14
N ASN A 88 -5.55 -29.88 -7.79
CA ASN A 88 -6.28 -28.93 -8.63
C ASN A 88 -5.54 -28.64 -9.94
N HIS A 89 -4.20 -28.71 -9.97
CA HIS A 89 -3.42 -28.56 -11.20
C HIS A 89 -3.89 -29.54 -12.29
N HIS A 90 -4.07 -30.81 -11.94
CA HIS A 90 -4.50 -31.84 -12.91
C HIS A 90 -5.91 -31.56 -13.43
N ALA A 91 -6.82 -31.12 -12.55
CA ALA A 91 -8.18 -30.76 -12.93
C ALA A 91 -8.20 -29.54 -13.88
N MET A 92 -7.46 -28.48 -13.53
CA MET A 92 -7.33 -27.27 -14.36
C MET A 92 -6.67 -27.57 -15.70
N LEU A 93 -5.63 -28.41 -15.72
CA LEU A 93 -4.95 -28.84 -16.94
C LEU A 93 -5.89 -29.63 -17.86
N ALA A 94 -6.70 -30.53 -17.30
CA ALA A 94 -7.68 -31.29 -18.06
C ALA A 94 -8.74 -30.36 -18.68
N ILE A 95 -9.25 -29.40 -17.91
CA ILE A 95 -10.21 -28.39 -18.39
C ILE A 95 -9.58 -27.55 -19.52
N LEU A 96 -8.36 -27.03 -19.29
CA LEU A 96 -7.60 -26.24 -20.27
C LEU A 96 -7.39 -27.00 -21.57
N HIS A 97 -6.92 -28.24 -21.48
CA HIS A 97 -6.68 -29.08 -22.64
C HIS A 97 -7.97 -29.40 -23.40
N ASN A 98 -9.05 -29.75 -22.70
CA ASN A 98 -10.33 -30.09 -23.33
C ASN A 98 -10.94 -28.90 -24.09
N GLU A 99 -10.91 -27.71 -23.50
CA GLU A 99 -11.44 -26.50 -24.14
C GLU A 99 -10.61 -26.13 -25.38
N LEU A 100 -9.28 -26.12 -25.25
CA LEU A 100 -8.39 -25.89 -26.40
C LEU A 100 -8.56 -26.95 -27.50
N ALA A 101 -8.77 -28.21 -27.12
CA ALA A 101 -8.95 -29.30 -28.09
C ALA A 101 -10.26 -29.13 -28.87
N ASN A 102 -11.32 -28.65 -28.22
CA ASN A 102 -12.58 -28.31 -28.88
C ASN A 102 -12.39 -27.16 -29.87
N GLN A 103 -11.63 -26.11 -29.50
CA GLN A 103 -11.28 -25.02 -30.41
C GLN A 103 -10.43 -25.51 -31.60
N ALA A 104 -9.47 -26.40 -31.35
CA ALA A 104 -8.62 -26.97 -32.40
C ALA A 104 -9.40 -27.84 -33.40
N LYS A 105 -10.44 -28.55 -32.96
CA LYS A 105 -11.36 -29.27 -33.87
C LYS A 105 -12.11 -28.33 -34.81
N MET A 106 -12.46 -27.14 -34.34
CA MET A 106 -13.19 -26.14 -35.12
C MET A 106 -12.25 -25.31 -36.02
N ASN A 107 -10.95 -25.25 -35.71
CA ASN A 107 -9.97 -24.46 -36.43
C ASN A 107 -8.68 -25.26 -36.72
N SER A 108 -8.56 -25.74 -37.96
CA SER A 108 -7.41 -26.52 -38.44
C SER A 108 -6.04 -25.80 -38.38
N MET A 109 -6.00 -24.48 -38.15
CA MET A 109 -4.74 -23.75 -37.95
C MET A 109 -4.13 -23.96 -36.56
N ILE A 110 -4.87 -24.59 -35.64
CA ILE A 110 -4.45 -24.84 -34.27
C ILE A 110 -3.96 -26.28 -34.17
N GLN A 111 -2.71 -26.44 -33.74
CA GLN A 111 -2.17 -27.72 -33.29
C GLN A 111 -2.04 -27.68 -31.78
N LEU A 112 -2.46 -28.75 -31.12
CA LEU A 112 -2.52 -28.82 -29.68
C LEU A 112 -2.06 -30.20 -29.23
N ASP A 113 -1.17 -30.25 -28.24
CA ASP A 113 -0.83 -31.47 -27.52
C ASP A 113 -0.27 -31.10 -26.14
N TYR A 114 -0.06 -32.10 -25.29
CA TYR A 114 0.73 -31.92 -24.08
C TYR A 114 2.19 -31.62 -24.45
N GLY A 115 2.85 -30.73 -23.68
CA GLY A 115 4.21 -30.29 -24.02
C GLY A 115 5.22 -31.43 -24.16
N TYR A 116 5.11 -32.46 -23.29
CA TYR A 116 5.99 -33.63 -23.34
C TYR A 116 5.72 -34.58 -24.53
N LYS A 117 4.53 -34.52 -25.14
CA LYS A 117 4.18 -35.29 -26.35
C LYS A 117 4.61 -34.54 -27.60
N ALA A 118 4.35 -33.23 -27.68
CA ALA A 118 4.71 -32.41 -28.83
C ALA A 118 6.23 -32.26 -29.01
N LYS A 119 6.97 -32.06 -27.91
CA LYS A 119 8.41 -31.73 -27.93
C LYS A 119 9.19 -32.59 -26.92
N PRO A 120 9.26 -33.93 -27.10
CA PRO A 120 9.86 -34.85 -26.11
C PRO A 120 11.35 -34.60 -25.82
N GLU A 121 12.05 -33.91 -26.72
CA GLU A 121 13.45 -33.50 -26.62
C GLU A 121 13.72 -32.40 -25.57
N LEU A 122 12.69 -31.67 -25.13
CA LEU A 122 12.87 -30.61 -24.15
C LEU A 122 13.37 -31.15 -22.80
N LYS A 123 13.98 -30.26 -22.01
CA LYS A 123 14.39 -30.54 -20.62
C LYS A 123 13.33 -30.13 -19.62
N GLU A 124 12.68 -29.00 -19.88
CA GLU A 124 11.54 -28.45 -19.15
C GLU A 124 10.35 -28.40 -20.10
N TYR A 125 9.17 -28.80 -19.64
CA TYR A 125 7.99 -28.91 -20.49
C TYR A 125 6.95 -27.86 -20.10
N PRO A 126 6.27 -27.22 -21.08
CA PRO A 126 5.00 -26.57 -20.79
C PRO A 126 3.96 -27.65 -20.50
N ASP A 127 2.91 -27.30 -19.76
CA ASP A 127 1.83 -28.24 -19.48
C ASP A 127 1.07 -28.57 -20.78
N ILE A 128 0.86 -27.54 -21.61
CA ILE A 128 0.29 -27.64 -22.95
C ILE A 128 1.18 -26.91 -23.94
N TRP A 129 1.46 -27.57 -25.06
CA TRP A 129 2.04 -26.93 -26.23
C TRP A 129 0.94 -26.65 -27.25
N MET A 130 0.94 -25.44 -27.78
CA MET A 130 -0.01 -25.06 -28.82
C MET A 130 0.69 -24.29 -29.93
N LYS A 131 0.34 -24.56 -31.19
CA LYS A 131 0.81 -23.82 -32.34
C LYS A 131 -0.38 -23.24 -33.10
N ILE A 132 -0.33 -21.94 -33.38
CA ILE A 132 -1.35 -21.20 -34.13
C ILE A 132 -0.66 -20.58 -35.35
N GLY A 133 -0.87 -21.16 -36.53
CA GLY A 133 -0.10 -20.79 -37.72
C GLY A 133 1.39 -21.01 -37.48
N GLU A 134 2.19 -19.94 -37.50
CA GLU A 134 3.64 -20.00 -37.27
C GLU A 134 4.07 -19.76 -35.81
N LYS A 135 3.15 -19.32 -34.94
CA LYS A 135 3.48 -19.00 -33.54
C LYS A 135 3.29 -20.22 -32.64
N GLU A 136 4.30 -20.53 -31.83
CA GLU A 136 4.22 -21.56 -30.80
C GLU A 136 4.02 -20.92 -29.42
N TYR A 137 3.19 -21.54 -28.58
CA TYR A 137 2.84 -21.11 -27.24
C TYR A 137 3.09 -22.26 -26.26
N GLY A 138 3.66 -21.91 -25.09
CA GLY A 138 3.84 -22.83 -23.96
C GLY A 138 2.97 -22.40 -22.80
N LEU A 139 1.87 -23.12 -22.56
CA LEU A 139 0.94 -22.81 -21.48
C LEU A 139 1.34 -23.60 -20.24
N SER A 140 1.35 -22.95 -19.08
CA SER A 140 1.68 -23.57 -17.80
C SER A 140 0.79 -23.03 -16.68
N ILE A 141 0.41 -23.91 -15.76
CA ILE A 141 -0.42 -23.60 -14.60
C ILE A 141 0.47 -23.71 -13.35
N VAL A 142 0.37 -22.72 -12.47
CA VAL A 142 1.06 -22.69 -11.19
C VAL A 142 0.03 -22.71 -10.07
N THR A 143 0.20 -23.65 -9.14
CA THR A 143 -0.61 -23.82 -7.94
C THR A 143 0.29 -23.78 -6.68
N SER A 144 -0.31 -23.74 -5.49
CA SER A 144 0.43 -23.82 -4.21
C SER A 144 1.55 -22.78 -4.06
N VAL A 145 1.24 -21.50 -4.23
CA VAL A 145 2.23 -20.42 -4.09
C VAL A 145 2.34 -20.03 -2.62
N THR A 146 3.29 -20.64 -1.90
CA THR A 146 3.47 -20.43 -0.46
C THR A 146 4.72 -19.61 -0.13
N SER A 147 4.67 -18.86 0.98
CA SER A 147 5.77 -18.01 1.45
C SER A 147 7.11 -18.72 1.62
N SER A 148 7.10 -19.99 2.03
CA SER A 148 8.30 -20.79 2.31
C SER A 148 9.03 -21.26 1.05
N MET A 149 8.32 -21.32 -0.09
CA MET A 149 8.85 -21.83 -1.36
C MET A 149 8.91 -20.79 -2.47
N ASP A 150 8.29 -19.64 -2.27
CA ASP A 150 8.13 -18.56 -3.24
C ASP A 150 9.42 -18.21 -4.01
N SER A 151 10.52 -17.92 -3.32
CA SER A 151 11.78 -17.54 -4.00
C SER A 151 12.35 -18.67 -4.86
N LYS A 152 12.17 -19.95 -4.47
CA LYS A 152 12.64 -21.10 -5.27
C LYS A 152 11.75 -21.29 -6.49
N LEU A 153 10.43 -21.15 -6.31
CA LEU A 153 9.45 -21.25 -7.37
C LEU A 153 9.65 -20.13 -8.41
N ALA A 154 9.80 -18.88 -7.98
CA ALA A 154 10.08 -17.74 -8.85
C ALA A 154 11.32 -17.95 -9.73
N ASN A 155 12.40 -18.48 -9.13
CA ASN A 155 13.61 -18.84 -9.87
C ASN A 155 13.38 -19.97 -10.90
N GLN A 156 12.56 -20.97 -10.56
CA GLN A 156 12.20 -22.06 -11.49
C GLN A 156 11.35 -21.53 -12.64
N ILE A 157 10.34 -20.71 -12.35
CA ILE A 157 9.48 -20.06 -13.33
C ILE A 157 10.30 -19.20 -14.28
N THR A 158 11.17 -18.35 -13.75
CA THR A 158 12.04 -17.47 -14.56
C THR A 158 12.92 -18.28 -15.51
N LYS A 159 13.51 -19.39 -15.02
CA LYS A 159 14.32 -20.30 -15.86
C LYS A 159 13.48 -20.97 -16.94
N ARG A 160 12.28 -21.46 -16.60
CA ARG A 160 11.36 -22.10 -17.57
C ARG A 160 10.88 -21.12 -18.63
N GLN A 161 10.51 -19.91 -18.22
CA GLN A 161 10.10 -18.83 -19.12
C GLN A 161 11.21 -18.50 -20.12
N GLN A 162 12.43 -18.29 -19.64
CA GLN A 162 13.58 -18.04 -20.52
C GLN A 162 13.85 -19.24 -21.44
N TYR A 163 13.77 -20.46 -20.92
CA TYR A 163 13.96 -21.68 -21.70
C TYR A 163 12.92 -21.81 -22.83
N PHE A 164 11.65 -21.49 -22.57
CA PHE A 164 10.60 -21.52 -23.60
C PHE A 164 10.83 -20.49 -24.69
N LEU A 165 11.21 -19.26 -24.32
CA LEU A 165 11.55 -18.21 -25.27
C LEU A 165 12.74 -18.61 -26.16
N GLU A 166 13.77 -19.23 -25.58
CA GLU A 166 14.94 -19.74 -26.32
C GLU A 166 14.58 -20.84 -27.33
N HIS A 167 13.48 -21.56 -27.10
CA HIS A 167 12.97 -22.60 -28.00
C HIS A 167 11.84 -22.08 -28.91
N GLY A 168 11.64 -20.76 -28.98
CA GLY A 168 10.67 -20.12 -29.88
C GLY A 168 9.21 -20.24 -29.43
N MET A 169 8.96 -20.57 -28.16
CA MET A 169 7.61 -20.65 -27.59
C MET A 169 7.32 -19.41 -26.75
N GLU A 170 6.17 -18.78 -27.00
CA GLU A 170 5.66 -17.69 -26.18
C GLU A 170 5.02 -18.26 -24.89
N PRO A 171 5.57 -17.95 -23.70
CA PRO A 171 5.10 -18.53 -22.44
C PRO A 171 3.85 -17.82 -21.94
N ILE A 172 2.83 -18.60 -21.60
CA ILE A 172 1.59 -18.11 -20.99
C ILE A 172 1.39 -18.86 -19.68
N TRP A 173 1.26 -18.10 -18.60
CA TRP A 173 1.13 -18.63 -17.26
C TRP A 173 -0.25 -18.34 -16.69
N PHE A 174 -0.85 -19.35 -16.08
CA PHE A 174 -2.05 -19.23 -15.27
C PHE A 174 -1.71 -19.52 -13.81
N ILE A 175 -2.38 -18.83 -12.90
CA ILE A 175 -2.24 -19.05 -11.45
C ILE A 175 -3.62 -19.33 -10.84
N GLU A 176 -3.66 -20.20 -9.84
CA GLU A 176 -4.87 -20.46 -9.07
C GLU A 176 -5.34 -19.20 -8.30
N LYS A 177 -6.64 -18.88 -8.36
CA LYS A 177 -7.21 -17.65 -7.76
C LYS A 177 -6.92 -17.50 -6.26
N GLU A 178 -6.85 -18.61 -5.53
CA GLU A 178 -6.70 -18.64 -4.07
C GLU A 178 -5.47 -17.87 -3.57
N GLU A 179 -4.50 -17.60 -4.45
CA GLU A 179 -3.27 -16.87 -4.14
C GLU A 179 -3.41 -15.33 -4.20
N GLN A 180 -4.55 -14.81 -4.68
CA GLN A 180 -4.75 -13.36 -4.88
C GLN A 180 -4.88 -12.59 -3.56
N SER A 181 -4.01 -11.58 -3.37
CA SER A 181 -4.00 -10.70 -2.20
C SER A 181 -4.16 -9.21 -2.55
N ILE A 182 -5.37 -8.66 -2.38
CA ILE A 182 -5.71 -7.27 -2.71
C ILE A 182 -5.91 -6.42 -1.44
N GLU A 183 -5.22 -5.29 -1.36
CA GLU A 183 -5.43 -4.24 -0.35
C GLU A 183 -6.26 -3.09 -0.97
N THR A 184 -7.59 -3.25 -0.96
CA THR A 184 -8.53 -2.33 -1.63
C THR A 184 -8.41 -0.90 -1.13
N SER A 185 -8.16 -0.70 0.17
CA SER A 185 -8.05 0.63 0.81
C SER A 185 -6.85 1.47 0.34
N LYS A 186 -5.90 0.83 -0.34
CA LYS A 186 -4.70 1.48 -0.87
C LYS A 186 -4.49 1.19 -2.35
N ASN A 187 -5.51 0.69 -3.06
CA ASN A 187 -5.43 0.29 -4.46
C ASN A 187 -4.17 -0.53 -4.77
N ALA A 188 -3.88 -1.52 -3.92
CA ALA A 188 -2.66 -2.28 -4.05
C ALA A 188 -2.91 -3.77 -4.18
N LEU A 189 -2.02 -4.38 -4.94
CA LEU A 189 -1.89 -5.81 -5.07
C LEU A 189 -0.59 -6.21 -4.37
N VAL A 190 -0.70 -7.13 -3.41
CA VAL A 190 0.46 -7.71 -2.75
C VAL A 190 0.76 -9.03 -3.45
N LEU A 191 1.98 -9.16 -3.94
CA LEU A 191 2.38 -10.25 -4.82
C LEU A 191 3.40 -11.16 -4.16
N TRP A 192 3.30 -12.44 -4.48
CA TRP A 192 4.43 -13.37 -4.38
C TRP A 192 5.49 -13.06 -5.45
N ASP A 193 6.74 -13.47 -5.21
CA ASP A 193 7.81 -13.38 -6.21
C ASP A 193 7.45 -14.19 -7.47
N ALA A 194 6.83 -15.35 -7.25
CA ALA A 194 6.34 -16.20 -8.32
C ALA A 194 5.28 -15.51 -9.19
N GLU A 195 4.33 -14.80 -8.58
CA GLU A 195 3.32 -14.01 -9.31
C GLU A 195 3.98 -12.89 -10.12
N LEU A 196 4.91 -12.16 -9.52
CA LEU A 196 5.63 -11.12 -10.25
C LEU A 196 6.43 -11.71 -11.43
N SER A 197 7.00 -12.90 -11.26
CA SER A 197 7.80 -13.60 -12.27
C SER A 197 6.96 -14.08 -13.46
N ILE A 198 5.73 -14.57 -13.25
CA ILE A 198 4.82 -15.00 -14.32
C ILE A 198 4.11 -13.84 -15.01
N SER A 199 4.18 -12.62 -14.45
CA SER A 199 3.49 -11.47 -15.01
C SER A 199 3.99 -11.15 -16.43
N SER A 200 3.05 -10.95 -17.34
CA SER A 200 3.33 -10.79 -18.76
C SER A 200 3.14 -9.34 -19.22
N LYS A 201 3.76 -9.02 -20.35
CA LYS A 201 3.57 -7.74 -21.04
C LYS A 201 2.86 -8.01 -22.35
N THR A 202 1.70 -7.42 -22.53
CA THR A 202 0.83 -7.59 -23.70
C THR A 202 0.61 -6.25 -24.42
N VAL A 203 -0.05 -6.31 -25.59
CA VAL A 203 -0.43 -5.11 -26.34
C VAL A 203 -1.34 -4.18 -25.53
N GLU A 204 -2.27 -4.73 -24.74
CA GLU A 204 -3.15 -3.92 -23.88
C GLU A 204 -2.37 -3.27 -22.72
N ASP A 205 -1.33 -3.92 -22.18
CA ASP A 205 -0.48 -3.30 -21.15
C ASP A 205 0.26 -2.09 -21.70
N ASN A 206 0.73 -2.14 -22.94
CA ASN A 206 1.37 -0.99 -23.59
C ASN A 206 0.39 0.18 -23.80
N ARG A 207 -0.90 -0.11 -24.02
CA ARG A 207 -1.95 0.92 -24.09
C ARG A 207 -2.19 1.56 -22.72
N TRP A 208 -2.19 0.75 -21.66
CA TRP A 208 -2.24 1.24 -20.30
C TRP A 208 -1.01 2.08 -19.94
N ASP A 209 0.20 1.66 -20.33
CA ASP A 209 1.43 2.45 -20.12
C ASP A 209 1.31 3.84 -20.76
N ALA A 210 0.90 3.90 -22.04
CA ALA A 210 0.76 5.15 -22.77
C ALA A 210 -0.23 6.10 -22.08
N MET A 211 -1.36 5.57 -21.59
CA MET A 211 -2.35 6.35 -20.86
C MET A 211 -1.81 6.84 -19.50
N LEU A 212 -1.17 5.96 -18.73
CA LEU A 212 -0.68 6.27 -17.38
C LEU A 212 0.53 7.21 -17.40
N THR A 213 1.34 7.20 -18.46
CA THR A 213 2.53 8.05 -18.59
C THR A 213 2.20 9.54 -18.44
N GLU A 214 1.02 9.98 -18.89
CA GLU A 214 0.58 11.36 -18.70
C GLU A 214 0.04 11.61 -17.28
N LEU A 215 -0.73 10.66 -16.73
CA LEU A 215 -1.37 10.83 -15.41
C LEU A 215 -0.35 10.79 -14.26
N VAL A 216 0.67 9.94 -14.37
CA VAL A 216 1.70 9.73 -13.35
C VAL A 216 2.65 10.94 -13.23
N LYS A 217 2.61 11.89 -14.18
CA LYS A 217 3.30 13.19 -14.05
C LYS A 217 2.73 14.04 -12.91
N ASP A 218 1.48 13.82 -12.52
CA ASP A 218 0.93 14.44 -11.32
C ASP A 218 1.64 13.89 -10.08
N ARG A 219 2.35 14.77 -9.35
CA ARG A 219 3.10 14.41 -8.14
C ARG A 219 2.24 13.75 -7.05
N TYR A 220 0.93 13.98 -7.07
CA TYR A 220 -0.02 13.41 -6.11
C TYR A 220 -0.77 12.20 -6.64
N PHE A 221 -0.46 11.72 -7.85
CA PHE A 221 -1.16 10.60 -8.50
C PHE A 221 -1.44 9.44 -7.55
N PHE A 222 -0.41 8.92 -6.87
CA PHE A 222 -0.56 7.81 -5.93
C PHE A 222 -1.23 8.20 -4.61
N SER A 223 -1.04 9.45 -4.16
CA SER A 223 -1.68 9.97 -2.94
C SER A 223 -3.20 9.99 -3.05
N TYR A 224 -3.73 10.24 -4.25
CA TYR A 224 -5.18 10.17 -4.51
C TYR A 224 -5.79 8.80 -4.22
N TYR A 225 -5.00 7.74 -4.33
CA TYR A 225 -5.41 6.37 -4.07
C TYR A 225 -4.91 5.84 -2.73
N ASN A 226 -4.36 6.71 -1.86
CA ASN A 226 -3.73 6.30 -0.60
C ASN A 226 -2.65 5.21 -0.79
N TYR A 227 -1.96 5.23 -1.95
CA TYR A 227 -0.93 4.24 -2.28
C TYR A 227 0.44 4.73 -1.81
N PRO A 228 1.14 4.00 -0.92
CA PRO A 228 2.47 4.34 -0.47
C PRO A 228 3.51 3.98 -1.54
N VAL A 229 4.09 5.00 -2.14
CA VAL A 229 5.09 4.84 -3.20
C VAL A 229 6.47 4.55 -2.59
N SER A 230 7.18 3.58 -3.14
CA SER A 230 8.56 3.25 -2.78
C SER A 230 9.58 3.86 -3.77
N MET A 231 9.21 4.07 -5.04
CA MET A 231 10.06 4.66 -6.08
C MET A 231 9.70 6.11 -6.43
N ASN A 232 10.68 7.01 -6.48
CA ASN A 232 10.49 8.38 -6.97
C ASN A 232 11.70 8.80 -7.86
N PRO A 233 11.53 9.06 -9.16
CA PRO A 233 10.27 9.09 -9.91
C PRO A 233 9.70 7.69 -10.22
N PRO A 234 8.37 7.56 -10.35
CA PRO A 234 7.72 6.29 -10.71
C PRO A 234 8.00 5.93 -12.18
N THR A 235 8.43 4.68 -12.43
CA THR A 235 8.51 4.11 -13.78
C THR A 235 7.19 3.46 -14.16
N VAL A 236 6.66 3.78 -15.35
CA VAL A 236 5.44 3.16 -15.85
C VAL A 236 5.77 1.81 -16.49
N ASP A 237 5.44 0.72 -15.78
CA ASP A 237 5.52 -0.65 -16.30
C ASP A 237 4.26 -1.44 -15.88
N VAL A 238 3.21 -1.35 -16.69
CA VAL A 238 1.98 -2.12 -16.49
C VAL A 238 2.18 -3.57 -16.89
N ARG A 239 1.69 -4.50 -16.07
CA ARG A 239 1.80 -5.94 -16.28
C ARG A 239 0.45 -6.61 -16.06
N SER A 240 0.35 -7.82 -16.60
CA SER A 240 -0.85 -8.65 -16.51
C SER A 240 -0.61 -9.95 -15.77
N LEU A 241 -1.61 -10.34 -14.99
CA LEU A 241 -1.75 -11.65 -14.39
C LEU A 241 -3.08 -12.29 -14.79
N TYR A 242 -3.05 -13.62 -14.95
CA TYR A 242 -4.19 -14.42 -15.36
C TYR A 242 -4.49 -15.47 -14.29
N TYR A 243 -5.56 -15.25 -13.53
CA TYR A 243 -6.00 -16.19 -12.52
C TYR A 243 -7.04 -17.13 -13.12
N ILE A 244 -6.84 -18.44 -12.98
CA ILE A 244 -7.80 -19.45 -13.41
C ILE A 244 -8.50 -20.04 -12.19
N TYR A 245 -9.81 -20.22 -12.30
CA TYR A 245 -10.62 -20.91 -11.30
C TYR A 245 -11.94 -21.35 -11.91
N SER A 246 -12.57 -22.31 -11.24
CA SER A 246 -13.92 -22.77 -11.55
C SER A 246 -14.87 -22.33 -10.46
N ASN A 247 -15.95 -21.68 -10.86
CA ASN A 247 -17.14 -21.49 -10.02
C ASN A 247 -18.15 -22.60 -10.32
N GLU A 248 -19.26 -22.65 -9.57
CA GLU A 248 -20.32 -23.69 -9.68
C GLU A 248 -20.81 -23.91 -11.13
N ASP A 249 -20.86 -22.85 -11.95
CA ASP A 249 -21.43 -22.91 -13.30
C ASP A 249 -20.39 -22.88 -14.44
N ARG A 250 -19.16 -22.41 -14.19
CA ARG A 250 -18.18 -22.17 -15.27
C ARG A 250 -16.75 -21.99 -14.78
N THR A 251 -15.80 -22.39 -15.61
CA THR A 251 -14.40 -21.97 -15.51
C THR A 251 -14.23 -20.58 -16.12
N VAL A 252 -13.45 -19.73 -15.46
CA VAL A 252 -13.16 -18.36 -15.91
C VAL A 252 -11.68 -18.03 -15.77
N VAL A 253 -11.21 -17.10 -16.59
CA VAL A 253 -9.91 -16.44 -16.43
C VAL A 253 -10.17 -15.02 -15.92
N LYS A 254 -9.69 -14.70 -14.73
CA LYS A 254 -9.67 -13.32 -14.23
C LYS A 254 -8.40 -12.64 -14.72
N VAL A 255 -8.56 -11.63 -15.57
CA VAL A 255 -7.48 -10.77 -16.07
C VAL A 255 -7.30 -9.63 -15.08
N MET A 256 -6.08 -9.44 -14.59
CA MET A 256 -5.77 -8.35 -13.67
C MET A 256 -4.60 -7.52 -14.19
N ARG A 257 -4.81 -6.21 -14.28
CA ARG A 257 -3.82 -5.23 -14.72
C ARG A 257 -3.28 -4.47 -13.52
N PHE A 258 -1.96 -4.36 -13.42
CA PHE A 258 -1.31 -3.61 -12.35
C PHE A 258 -0.09 -2.86 -12.85
N LEU A 259 0.21 -1.73 -12.22
CA LEU A 259 1.45 -1.01 -12.42
C LEU A 259 2.51 -1.57 -11.45
N LYS A 260 3.58 -2.14 -12.02
CA LYS A 260 4.72 -2.62 -11.25
C LYS A 260 5.43 -1.43 -10.61
N GLU A 261 5.53 -1.43 -9.29
CA GLU A 261 6.12 -0.33 -8.53
C GLU A 261 7.23 -0.83 -7.62
N ARG A 262 6.96 -1.76 -6.70
CA ARG A 262 7.97 -2.24 -5.75
C ARG A 262 8.63 -3.55 -6.21
N VAL A 263 9.95 -3.53 -6.37
CA VAL A 263 10.78 -4.70 -6.77
C VAL A 263 11.51 -5.39 -5.62
N VAL A 264 11.15 -5.07 -4.36
CA VAL A 264 11.75 -5.64 -3.15
C VAL A 264 10.64 -6.14 -2.22
N LYS A 265 10.83 -7.28 -1.55
CA LYS A 265 9.83 -7.86 -0.64
C LYS A 265 9.38 -6.88 0.47
N PRO A 266 8.09 -6.90 0.89
CA PRO A 266 6.97 -7.55 0.19
C PRO A 266 6.72 -6.89 -1.17
N TYR A 267 6.49 -7.68 -2.21
CA TYR A 267 6.22 -7.12 -3.54
C TYR A 267 4.84 -6.48 -3.55
N ARG A 268 4.79 -5.24 -4.01
CA ARG A 268 3.58 -4.43 -4.04
C ARG A 268 3.47 -3.78 -5.40
N ALA A 269 2.30 -3.88 -5.98
CA ALA A 269 1.95 -3.25 -7.23
C ALA A 269 0.72 -2.36 -7.05
N PHE A 270 0.63 -1.32 -7.87
CA PHE A 270 -0.53 -0.45 -7.90
C PHE A 270 -1.62 -1.06 -8.78
N LEU A 271 -2.78 -1.34 -8.20
CA LEU A 271 -3.89 -1.99 -8.86
C LEU A 271 -4.67 -0.98 -9.71
N LEU A 272 -4.74 -1.22 -11.02
CA LEU A 272 -5.41 -0.31 -11.96
C LEU A 272 -6.93 -0.49 -11.93
N ASN A 273 -7.39 -1.72 -11.78
CA ASN A 273 -8.82 -2.07 -11.65
C ASN A 273 -8.95 -3.37 -10.85
N GLU A 274 -10.17 -3.76 -10.51
CA GLU A 274 -10.42 -5.00 -9.74
C GLU A 274 -10.22 -6.29 -10.57
N GLY A 275 -9.77 -6.14 -11.81
CA GLY A 275 -9.77 -7.16 -12.85
C GLY A 275 -11.15 -7.39 -13.43
N TYR A 276 -11.21 -8.21 -14.48
CA TYR A 276 -12.47 -8.66 -15.06
C TYR A 276 -12.36 -10.14 -15.41
N GLU A 277 -13.51 -10.81 -15.42
CA GLU A 277 -13.60 -12.23 -15.73
C GLU A 277 -13.92 -12.42 -17.21
N ILE A 278 -13.17 -13.30 -17.86
CA ILE A 278 -13.47 -13.79 -19.19
C ILE A 278 -13.91 -15.25 -19.03
N PRO A 279 -15.09 -15.64 -19.55
CA PRO A 279 -15.44 -17.05 -19.67
C PRO A 279 -14.31 -17.81 -20.35
N PHE A 280 -13.96 -18.98 -19.81
CA PHE A 280 -12.77 -19.68 -20.27
C PHE A 280 -12.79 -20.01 -21.76
N ALA A 281 -13.96 -20.39 -22.29
CA ALA A 281 -14.19 -20.60 -23.73
C ALA A 281 -13.88 -19.35 -24.56
N ASP A 282 -14.20 -18.15 -24.05
CA ASP A 282 -13.96 -16.87 -24.72
C ASP A 282 -12.49 -16.44 -24.65
N ALA A 283 -11.82 -16.71 -23.51
CA ALA A 283 -10.40 -16.41 -23.31
C ALA A 283 -9.49 -17.22 -24.24
N LEU A 284 -9.98 -18.38 -24.67
CA LEU A 284 -9.28 -19.32 -25.55
C LEU A 284 -9.78 -19.24 -27.00
N VAL A 285 -10.59 -18.24 -27.37
CA VAL A 285 -10.96 -18.02 -28.78
C VAL A 285 -9.71 -17.63 -29.56
N VAL A 286 -9.20 -18.60 -30.34
CA VAL A 286 -8.03 -18.41 -31.19
C VAL A 286 -8.46 -17.88 -32.55
N LYS A 287 -8.20 -16.59 -32.80
CA LYS A 287 -8.29 -16.01 -34.16
C LYS A 287 -6.96 -16.11 -34.90
N LYS A 288 -5.94 -15.42 -34.37
CA LYS A 288 -4.54 -15.46 -34.83
C LYS A 288 -3.56 -15.60 -33.66
N GLU A 289 -4.03 -15.36 -32.44
CA GLU A 289 -3.31 -15.37 -31.17
C GLU A 289 -4.32 -15.73 -30.07
N ILE A 290 -3.83 -16.08 -28.87
CA ILE A 290 -4.70 -16.29 -27.70
C ILE A 290 -5.21 -14.93 -27.21
N LEU A 291 -6.52 -14.77 -27.14
CA LEU A 291 -7.15 -13.54 -26.67
C LEU A 291 -7.29 -13.55 -25.14
N LEU A 292 -6.21 -13.28 -24.43
CA LEU A 292 -6.22 -13.10 -22.97
C LEU A 292 -6.73 -11.72 -22.53
N SER A 293 -7.51 -11.04 -23.37
CA SER A 293 -8.11 -9.75 -23.07
C SER A 293 -9.33 -9.46 -23.94
N GLN A 294 -10.22 -8.62 -23.44
CA GLN A 294 -11.38 -8.12 -24.18
C GLN A 294 -11.21 -6.63 -24.49
N PRO A 295 -10.84 -6.23 -25.73
CA PRO A 295 -10.49 -4.85 -26.05
C PRO A 295 -11.57 -3.81 -25.71
N LYS A 296 -12.84 -4.18 -25.79
CA LYS A 296 -13.96 -3.29 -25.42
C LYS A 296 -13.98 -3.02 -23.91
N VAL A 297 -13.86 -4.08 -23.10
CA VAL A 297 -13.83 -3.99 -21.64
C VAL A 297 -12.57 -3.26 -21.17
N GLU A 298 -11.41 -3.51 -21.80
CA GLU A 298 -10.17 -2.79 -21.51
C GLU A 298 -10.30 -1.28 -21.77
N GLU A 299 -10.97 -0.89 -22.86
CA GLU A 299 -11.21 0.53 -23.18
C GLU A 299 -12.19 1.19 -22.21
N GLU A 300 -13.24 0.49 -21.80
CA GLU A 300 -14.16 0.95 -20.78
C GLU A 300 -13.46 1.13 -19.43
N ASN A 301 -12.64 0.15 -19.03
CA ASN A 301 -11.84 0.20 -17.80
C ASN A 301 -10.86 1.38 -17.80
N ARG A 302 -10.20 1.68 -18.93
CA ARG A 302 -9.33 2.86 -19.05
C ARG A 302 -10.11 4.17 -18.87
N LYS A 303 -11.28 4.29 -19.50
CA LYS A 303 -12.15 5.47 -19.35
C LYS A 303 -12.66 5.62 -17.91
N GLU A 304 -13.06 4.52 -17.29
CA GLU A 304 -13.49 4.51 -15.89
C GLU A 304 -12.35 4.91 -14.95
N PHE A 305 -11.15 4.40 -15.19
CA PHE A 305 -9.95 4.77 -14.44
C PHE A 305 -9.69 6.28 -14.50
N ILE A 306 -9.73 6.88 -15.69
CA ILE A 306 -9.53 8.33 -15.88
C ILE A 306 -10.61 9.12 -15.12
N LYS A 307 -11.89 8.71 -15.22
CA LYS A 307 -12.98 9.38 -14.49
C LYS A 307 -12.78 9.28 -12.98
N LYS A 308 -12.42 8.11 -12.47
CA LYS A 308 -12.11 7.89 -11.05
C LYS A 308 -10.93 8.75 -10.60
N PHE A 309 -9.86 8.82 -11.40
CA PHE A 309 -8.71 9.68 -11.15
C PHE A 309 -9.11 11.16 -11.01
N GLN A 310 -9.88 11.68 -11.97
CA GLN A 310 -10.36 13.07 -11.95
C GLN A 310 -11.23 13.36 -10.72
N LEU A 311 -12.12 12.43 -10.35
CA LEU A 311 -12.94 12.55 -9.15
C LEU A 311 -12.09 12.59 -7.87
N LEU A 312 -11.12 11.69 -7.74
CA LEU A 312 -10.22 11.63 -6.59
C LEU A 312 -9.34 12.88 -6.50
N GLN A 313 -8.90 13.42 -7.64
CA GLN A 313 -8.15 14.67 -7.69
C GLN A 313 -8.98 15.85 -7.13
N ILE A 314 -10.25 15.97 -7.52
CA ILE A 314 -11.17 16.99 -6.97
C ILE A 314 -11.37 16.79 -5.47
N GLN A 315 -11.63 15.56 -5.03
CA GLN A 315 -11.82 15.24 -3.61
C GLN A 315 -10.58 15.55 -2.78
N PHE A 316 -9.39 15.25 -3.30
CA PHE A 316 -8.13 15.55 -2.63
C PHE A 316 -7.91 17.06 -2.50
N GLN A 317 -8.20 17.84 -3.55
CA GLN A 317 -8.12 19.30 -3.50
C GLN A 317 -9.07 19.89 -2.45
N GLU A 318 -10.30 19.38 -2.37
CA GLU A 318 -11.26 19.82 -1.37
C GLU A 318 -10.82 19.46 0.06
N GLN A 319 -10.31 18.24 0.27
CA GLN A 319 -9.73 17.84 1.56
C GLN A 319 -8.57 18.74 1.98
N GLN A 320 -7.68 19.11 1.06
CA GLN A 320 -6.59 20.04 1.35
C GLN A 320 -7.10 21.42 1.74
N ARG A 321 -8.14 21.93 1.06
CA ARG A 321 -8.78 23.21 1.41
C ARG A 321 -9.37 23.19 2.82
N VAL A 322 -10.11 22.14 3.17
CA VAL A 322 -10.69 21.97 4.52
C VAL A 322 -9.59 21.90 5.57
N LEU A 323 -8.52 21.14 5.33
CA LEU A 323 -7.37 21.04 6.25
C LEU A 323 -6.61 22.37 6.39
N ASP A 324 -6.49 23.16 5.33
CA ASP A 324 -5.89 24.48 5.38
C ASP A 324 -6.77 25.49 6.14
N GLU A 325 -8.10 25.43 5.97
CA GLU A 325 -9.04 26.24 6.72
C GLU A 325 -9.04 25.90 8.22
N GLN A 326 -8.98 24.61 8.57
CA GLN A 326 -8.82 24.15 9.94
C GLN A 326 -7.50 24.64 10.55
N ARG A 327 -6.37 24.50 9.84
CA ARG A 327 -5.08 25.01 10.31
C ARG A 327 -5.11 26.52 10.56
N LYS A 328 -5.69 27.30 9.63
CA LYS A 328 -5.86 28.75 9.80
C LYS A 328 -6.81 29.12 10.93
N PHE A 329 -7.79 28.28 11.24
CA PHE A 329 -8.68 28.47 12.38
C PHE A 329 -7.94 28.19 13.69
N GLU A 330 -7.20 27.08 13.78
CA GLU A 330 -6.38 26.72 14.94
C GLU A 330 -5.29 27.77 15.22
N GLU A 331 -4.62 28.28 14.18
CA GLU A 331 -3.65 29.37 14.32
C GLU A 331 -4.30 30.65 14.86
N ARG A 332 -5.49 31.01 14.36
CA ARG A 332 -6.25 32.17 14.87
C ARG A 332 -6.68 31.99 16.32
N GLN A 333 -7.07 30.77 16.74
CA GLN A 333 -7.38 30.47 18.13
C GLN A 333 -6.15 30.56 19.02
N ARG A 334 -5.00 30.01 18.57
CA ARG A 334 -3.74 30.12 19.30
C ARG A 334 -3.28 31.56 19.46
N GLU A 335 -3.43 32.39 18.43
CA GLU A 335 -3.07 33.80 18.49
C GLU A 335 -3.99 34.59 19.44
N LYS A 336 -5.31 34.35 19.40
CA LYS A 336 -6.25 34.94 20.38
C LYS A 336 -5.89 34.56 21.81
N LEU A 337 -5.62 33.28 22.06
CA LEU A 337 -5.23 32.81 23.39
C LEU A 337 -3.93 33.47 23.87
N ARG A 338 -2.97 33.67 22.96
CA ARG A 338 -1.72 34.39 23.25
C ARG A 338 -1.97 35.86 23.56
N GLN A 339 -2.84 36.54 22.82
CA GLN A 339 -3.23 37.93 23.08
C GLN A 339 -3.94 38.07 24.43
N GLU A 340 -4.89 37.19 24.74
CA GLU A 340 -5.58 37.17 26.04
C GLU A 340 -4.61 36.95 27.21
N MET A 341 -3.60 36.08 27.05
CA MET A 341 -2.56 35.91 28.07
C MET A 341 -1.73 37.18 28.27
N ILE A 342 -1.34 37.86 27.19
CA ILE A 342 -0.59 39.13 27.26
C ILE A 342 -1.44 40.21 27.93
N GLU A 343 -2.72 40.33 27.58
CA GLU A 343 -3.65 41.28 28.20
C GLU A 343 -3.84 40.99 29.70
N GLN A 344 -4.00 39.71 30.08
CA GLN A 344 -4.08 39.34 31.50
C GLN A 344 -2.79 39.64 32.26
N GLU A 345 -1.63 39.46 31.64
CA GLU A 345 -0.33 39.78 32.25
C GLU A 345 -0.17 41.29 32.42
N GLN A 346 -0.50 42.09 31.41
CA GLN A 346 -0.53 43.55 31.51
C GLN A 346 -1.51 44.05 32.58
N GLU A 347 -2.68 43.43 32.68
CA GLU A 347 -3.67 43.79 33.69
C GLU A 347 -3.17 43.43 35.09
N ARG A 348 -2.51 42.28 35.27
CA ARG A 348 -1.84 41.94 36.53
C ARG A 348 -0.73 42.92 36.87
N GLU A 349 0.11 43.33 35.91
CA GLU A 349 1.15 44.33 36.13
C GLU A 349 0.56 45.68 36.55
N LYS A 350 -0.52 46.13 35.89
CA LYS A 350 -1.24 47.35 36.29
C LYS A 350 -1.80 47.25 37.70
N GLN A 351 -2.45 46.13 38.05
CA GLN A 351 -2.96 45.89 39.39
C GLN A 351 -1.84 45.89 40.43
N LEU A 352 -0.70 45.27 40.14
CA LEU A 352 0.47 45.24 41.01
C LEU A 352 1.04 46.66 41.21
N LEU A 353 1.16 47.43 40.13
CA LEU A 353 1.63 48.81 40.17
C LEU A 353 0.69 49.71 40.98
N GLN A 354 -0.63 49.51 40.84
CA GLN A 354 -1.62 50.26 41.60
C GLN A 354 -1.56 49.92 43.09
N GLN A 355 -1.43 48.64 43.45
CA GLN A 355 -1.18 48.24 44.84
C GLN A 355 0.10 48.86 45.42
N MET A 356 1.18 48.93 44.63
CA MET A 356 2.42 49.60 45.06
C MET A 356 2.24 51.11 45.27
N LEU A 357 1.45 51.78 44.43
CA LEU A 357 1.14 53.21 44.57
C LEU A 357 0.27 53.49 45.79
N GLU A 358 -0.73 52.66 46.05
CA GLU A 358 -1.58 52.72 47.24
C GLU A 358 -0.78 52.47 48.52
N GLN A 359 0.11 51.48 48.53
CA GLN A 359 1.03 51.26 49.65
C GLN A 359 1.93 52.48 49.91
N LYS A 360 2.47 53.11 48.85
CA LYS A 360 3.27 54.34 48.97
C LYS A 360 2.46 55.53 49.51
N GLN A 361 1.20 55.67 49.13
CA GLN A 361 0.31 56.69 49.69
C GLN A 361 -0.02 56.42 51.16
N GLN A 362 -0.24 55.15 51.55
CA GLN A 362 -0.44 54.76 52.94
C GLN A 362 0.82 55.02 53.80
N THR A 363 2.02 54.78 53.26
CA THR A 363 3.28 55.13 53.97
C THR A 363 3.47 56.64 54.11
N ARG A 364 3.02 57.43 53.12
CA ARG A 364 3.03 58.91 53.17
C ARG A 364 2.02 59.49 54.17
N ASN A 365 0.87 58.84 54.35
CA ASN A 365 -0.15 59.28 55.31
C ASN A 365 0.14 58.83 56.75
N GLN A 366 0.92 57.76 56.96
CA GLN A 366 1.39 57.34 58.28
C GLN A 366 2.61 58.14 58.79
N THR A 367 3.22 58.98 57.95
CA THR A 367 4.28 59.94 58.34
C THR A 367 3.74 61.31 58.78
N ALA A 368 2.48 61.39 59.23
CA ALA A 368 2.05 62.43 60.16
C ALA A 368 2.67 62.16 61.54
N ILE A 369 3.93 62.56 61.65
CA ILE A 369 4.83 62.34 62.78
C ILE A 369 4.25 63.05 64.03
N ASN A 370 4.07 62.30 65.12
CA ASN A 370 4.06 62.84 66.47
C ASN A 370 5.47 63.39 66.74
N LEU A 371 5.70 64.64 66.34
CA LEU A 371 7.00 65.27 66.39
C LEU A 371 7.27 65.62 67.85
N SER A 372 8.24 64.94 68.47
CA SER A 372 8.53 65.18 69.88
C SER A 372 9.10 66.59 70.05
N TYR A 373 8.91 67.16 71.23
CA TYR A 373 9.41 68.49 71.58
C TYR A 373 10.90 68.69 71.29
N GLY A 374 11.72 67.64 71.50
CA GLY A 374 13.15 67.68 71.22
C GLY A 374 13.47 67.78 69.72
N GLU A 375 12.67 67.13 68.88
CA GLU A 375 12.85 67.13 67.43
C GLU A 375 12.42 68.45 66.80
N LEU A 376 11.30 69.04 67.26
CA LEU A 376 10.85 70.36 66.80
C LEU A 376 11.92 71.42 67.05
N LYS A 377 12.52 71.39 68.25
CA LYS A 377 13.57 72.33 68.63
C LYS A 377 14.79 72.23 67.70
N THR A 378 15.22 71.02 67.37
CA THR A 378 16.36 70.80 66.47
C THR A 378 16.04 71.30 65.06
N LEU A 379 14.86 70.97 64.54
CA LEU A 379 14.43 71.34 63.19
C LEU A 379 14.28 72.85 63.02
N LEU A 380 13.70 73.55 63.99
CA LEU A 380 13.60 75.02 63.95
C LEU A 380 14.97 75.70 64.04
N ARG A 381 15.91 75.12 64.81
CA ARG A 381 17.28 75.65 64.90
C ARG A 381 18.05 75.47 63.59
N GLU A 382 17.86 74.35 62.91
CA GLU A 382 18.51 74.08 61.63
C GLU A 382 17.91 74.91 60.49
N ARG A 383 16.58 75.05 60.46
CA ARG A 383 15.88 75.66 59.32
C ARG A 383 15.80 77.17 59.37
N ILE A 384 15.49 77.74 60.53
CA ILE A 384 15.25 79.18 60.68
C ILE A 384 16.25 79.83 61.66
N HIS A 385 17.31 79.10 62.02
CA HIS A 385 18.39 79.56 62.90
C HIS A 385 17.91 80.12 64.25
N LEU A 386 16.87 79.49 64.81
CA LEU A 386 16.21 79.92 66.03
C LEU A 386 17.20 80.13 67.19
N THR A 387 17.28 81.36 67.71
CA THR A 387 18.12 81.68 68.86
C THR A 387 17.44 81.29 70.18
N GLN A 388 18.20 81.19 71.27
CA GLN A 388 17.65 80.80 72.58
C GLN A 388 16.58 81.78 73.09
N LYS A 389 16.73 83.08 72.77
CA LYS A 389 15.76 84.12 73.16
C LYS A 389 14.44 83.98 72.40
N GLU A 390 14.51 83.71 71.10
CA GLU A 390 13.35 83.48 70.24
C GLU A 390 12.65 82.16 70.55
N GLN A 391 13.42 81.13 70.90
CA GLN A 391 12.88 79.87 71.39
C GLN A 391 12.08 80.06 72.67
N MET A 392 12.59 80.86 73.61
CA MET A 392 11.85 81.20 74.82
C MET A 392 10.57 81.97 74.50
N GLU A 393 10.61 82.93 73.57
CA GLU A 393 9.42 83.67 73.14
C GLU A 393 8.38 82.75 72.50
N LEU A 394 8.79 81.87 71.59
CA LEU A 394 7.92 80.90 70.95
C LEU A 394 7.21 80.01 71.99
N TRP A 395 7.97 79.52 72.99
CA TRP A 395 7.47 78.54 73.95
C TRP A 395 6.66 79.16 75.09
N THR A 396 6.94 80.41 75.46
CA THR A 396 6.22 81.08 76.55
C THR A 396 5.02 81.88 76.07
N ARG A 397 5.03 82.34 74.81
CA ARG A 397 3.99 83.23 74.29
C ARG A 397 3.02 82.53 73.34
N PHE A 398 3.52 81.67 72.45
CA PHE A 398 2.72 81.11 71.36
C PHE A 398 2.30 79.66 71.61
N MET A 399 3.19 78.81 72.15
CA MET A 399 2.84 77.42 72.47
C MET A 399 1.71 77.24 73.49
N PRO A 400 1.53 78.09 74.52
CA PRO A 400 0.39 77.94 75.43
C PRO A 400 -0.95 78.20 74.73
N GLN A 401 -0.97 79.05 73.69
CA GLN A 401 -2.16 79.37 72.91
C GLN A 401 -2.50 78.26 71.92
N LEU A 402 -1.49 77.59 71.37
CA LEU A 402 -1.64 76.50 70.40
C LEU A 402 -1.80 75.12 71.06
N GLY A 403 -1.43 74.99 72.34
CA GLY A 403 -1.39 73.72 73.07
C GLY A 403 -0.05 73.02 72.92
N PHE A 404 0.56 72.62 74.05
CA PHE A 404 1.91 72.04 74.09
C PHE A 404 2.07 70.71 73.32
N GLY A 405 0.97 70.04 72.98
CA GLY A 405 0.95 68.81 72.17
C GLY A 405 1.04 69.03 70.65
N ASN A 406 0.88 70.27 70.17
CA ASN A 406 0.76 70.58 68.73
C ASN A 406 2.09 70.96 68.07
N SER A 407 3.18 70.30 68.48
CA SER A 407 4.53 70.57 67.98
C SER A 407 4.66 70.35 66.46
N SER A 408 3.96 69.34 65.92
CA SER A 408 3.93 69.07 64.47
C SER A 408 3.28 70.21 63.68
N ARG A 409 2.25 70.87 64.24
CA ARG A 409 1.54 71.95 63.57
C ARG A 409 2.39 73.20 63.41
N VAL A 410 3.24 73.50 64.39
CA VAL A 410 4.20 74.61 64.31
C VAL A 410 5.23 74.36 63.21
N TRP A 411 5.67 73.11 63.04
CA TRP A 411 6.58 72.75 61.95
C TRP A 411 5.91 72.80 60.57
N GLU A 412 4.67 72.33 60.46
CA GLU A 412 3.89 72.46 59.22
C GLU A 412 3.77 73.92 58.78
N LEU A 413 3.46 74.83 59.70
CA LEU A 413 3.37 76.26 59.38
C LEU A 413 4.70 76.83 58.86
N VAL A 414 5.84 76.37 59.38
CA VAL A 414 7.18 76.74 58.90
C VAL A 414 7.42 76.23 57.48
N VAL A 415 7.01 74.99 57.18
CA VAL A 415 7.23 74.37 55.87
C VAL A 415 6.26 74.93 54.82
N GLU A 416 4.96 74.99 55.12
CA GLU A 416 3.90 75.47 54.23
C GLU A 416 4.12 76.92 53.79
N ASN A 417 4.59 77.76 54.71
CA ASN A 417 4.84 79.18 54.45
C ASN A 417 6.32 79.49 54.15
N ASN A 418 7.15 78.44 54.03
CA ASN A 418 8.57 78.51 53.73
C ASN A 418 9.33 79.57 54.56
N CYS A 419 9.09 79.59 55.86
CA CYS A 419 9.70 80.56 56.77
C CYS A 419 11.24 80.43 56.74
N GLN A 420 11.93 81.55 56.66
CA GLN A 420 13.40 81.60 56.66
C GLN A 420 13.94 82.12 58.00
N SER A 421 13.10 82.80 58.79
CA SER A 421 13.45 83.36 60.09
C SER A 421 12.34 83.16 61.13
N PHE A 422 12.68 83.38 62.41
CA PHE A 422 11.68 83.39 63.47
C PHE A 422 10.64 84.50 63.31
N ASN A 423 10.99 85.65 62.71
CA ASN A 423 10.03 86.73 62.47
C ASN A 423 8.95 86.33 61.47
N ASP A 424 9.29 85.56 60.44
CA ASP A 424 8.33 85.06 59.45
C ASP A 424 7.32 84.13 60.13
N LEU A 425 7.83 83.19 60.93
CA LEU A 425 7.01 82.30 61.75
C LEU A 425 6.14 83.09 62.73
N ARG A 426 6.69 84.12 63.37
CA ARG A 426 5.98 84.96 64.34
C ARG A 426 4.80 85.70 63.70
N ILE A 427 4.94 86.20 62.47
CA ILE A 427 3.85 86.87 61.75
C ILE A 427 2.70 85.89 61.49
N ILE A 428 3.01 84.67 61.10
CA ILE A 428 2.02 83.62 60.81
C ILE A 428 1.33 83.14 62.10
N LEU A 429 2.06 83.04 63.21
CA LEU A 429 1.52 82.67 64.53
C LEU A 429 0.75 83.81 65.22
N LEU A 430 0.83 85.04 64.71
CA LEU A 430 0.00 86.17 65.16
C LEU A 430 -1.25 86.36 64.29
N ALA A 431 -1.22 85.83 63.06
CA ALA A 431 -2.33 85.87 62.12
C ALA A 431 -3.31 84.70 62.28
N ASN A 432 -2.87 83.61 62.90
CA ASN A 432 -3.67 82.47 63.37
C ASN A 432 -3.80 82.53 64.89
#